data_AF-A0A3N8IXP0-F1
#
_entry.id   AF-A0A3N8IXP0-F1
#
_cell.length_a   1.000
_cell.length_b   1.000
_cell.length_c   1.000
_cell.angle_alpha   90.00
_cell.angle_beta   90.00
_cell.angle_gamma   90.00
#
_symmetry.space_group_name_H-M   'P 1'
#
loop_
_entity.id
_entity.type
_entity.pdbx_description
1 polymer ?
#
loop_
_entity_poly.entity_id
_entity_poly.type
_entity_poly.pdbx_seq_one_letter_code
_entity_poly.pdbx_strand_id
1 'polypeptide(L)'
;MKTAKLATLFITATLSLGITTQAAFAQTQTQGKTRTEVINELKQAQHDGVVPTSKTQYPPTAEIVARNKELHGVSVHAGEKTPRADNHDSLATR
;
A
#
# COMPACT_ATOMS: atom_id res chain seq x y z
N MET A 1 53.02 -4.35 53.56
CA MET A 1 51.80 -4.64 52.78
C MET A 1 52.22 -5.52 51.60
N LYS A 2 51.68 -6.74 51.53
CA LYS A 2 52.29 -7.88 50.83
C LYS A 2 52.01 -7.89 49.32
N THR A 3 53.10 -8.01 48.58
CA THR A 3 53.35 -8.53 47.22
C THR A 3 52.21 -9.21 46.44
N ALA A 4 52.09 -8.75 45.19
CA ALA A 4 51.80 -9.46 43.93
C ALA A 4 51.17 -10.86 43.97
N LYS A 5 50.04 -11.01 43.26
CA LYS A 5 49.60 -12.29 42.69
C LYS A 5 49.56 -12.17 41.17
N LEU A 6 50.57 -12.77 40.54
CA LEU A 6 50.58 -13.17 39.14
C LEU A 6 49.59 -14.33 38.92
N ALA A 7 49.21 -14.49 37.67
CA ALA A 7 48.65 -15.69 37.04
C ALA A 7 47.16 -15.98 37.30
N THR A 8 46.32 -15.69 36.31
CA THR A 8 45.60 -16.78 35.62
C THR A 8 45.19 -16.37 34.22
N LEU A 9 45.93 -16.90 33.25
CA LEU A 9 45.57 -17.04 31.86
C LEU A 9 44.38 -18.01 31.76
N PHE A 10 43.22 -17.53 31.32
CA PHE A 10 42.19 -18.40 30.75
C PHE A 10 41.88 -17.92 29.32
N ILE A 11 42.63 -18.51 28.40
CA ILE A 11 42.22 -18.71 27.02
C ILE A 11 40.97 -19.60 27.07
N THR A 12 39.94 -19.25 26.30
CA THR A 12 39.21 -20.16 25.38
C THR A 12 37.76 -19.73 25.23
N ALA A 13 37.46 -19.37 23.97
CA ALA A 13 36.18 -19.24 23.30
C ALA A 13 34.94 -19.91 23.94
N THR A 14 33.90 -19.10 24.14
CA THR A 14 32.50 -19.54 24.18
C THR A 14 31.67 -18.52 23.39
N LEU A 15 31.16 -18.92 22.22
CA LEU A 15 29.81 -19.47 22.03
C LEU A 15 28.84 -18.33 21.63
N SER A 16 28.75 -18.00 20.35
CA SER A 16 27.78 -18.54 19.38
C SER A 16 26.56 -17.64 19.20
N LEU A 17 26.17 -17.54 17.93
CA LEU A 17 24.86 -17.17 17.41
C LEU A 17 24.50 -15.69 17.61
N GLY A 18 24.98 -14.88 16.66
CA GLY A 18 24.26 -13.67 16.29
C GLY A 18 22.81 -14.05 16.00
N ILE A 19 21.93 -13.57 16.88
CA ILE A 19 20.49 -13.61 16.67
C ILE A 19 20.25 -12.62 15.53
N THR A 20 20.44 -13.06 14.28
CA THR A 20 19.96 -12.29 13.15
C THR A 20 18.46 -12.20 13.36
N THR A 21 18.03 -10.97 13.55
CA THR A 21 16.64 -10.58 13.77
C THR A 21 15.76 -11.41 12.87
N GLN A 22 14.99 -12.34 13.43
CA GLN A 22 13.78 -12.79 12.78
C GLN A 22 13.06 -11.50 12.42
N ALA A 23 12.95 -11.23 11.12
CA ALA A 23 11.98 -10.29 10.62
C ALA A 23 10.63 -10.88 11.04
N ALA A 24 10.24 -10.60 12.28
CA ALA A 24 8.87 -10.65 12.68
C ALA A 24 8.21 -9.66 11.73
N PHE A 25 7.59 -10.20 10.68
CA PHE A 25 6.41 -9.57 10.12
C PHE A 25 5.44 -9.50 11.29
N ALA A 26 5.62 -8.48 12.13
CA ALA A 26 4.65 -8.10 13.11
C ALA A 26 3.38 -7.98 12.30
N GLN A 27 2.47 -8.92 12.50
CA GLN A 27 1.08 -8.76 12.17
C GLN A 27 0.59 -7.63 13.09
N THR A 28 1.02 -6.40 12.82
CA THR A 28 0.25 -5.24 13.19
C THR A 28 -1.08 -5.49 12.52
N GLN A 29 -2.07 -5.91 13.32
CA GLN A 29 -3.47 -5.80 12.97
C GLN A 29 -3.76 -4.31 12.86
N THR A 30 -3.18 -3.66 11.84
CA THR A 30 -3.68 -2.39 11.36
C THR A 30 -5.08 -2.73 10.90
N GLN A 31 -6.06 -2.23 11.65
CA GLN A 31 -7.45 -2.34 11.27
C GLN A 31 -7.55 -1.90 9.81
N GLY A 32 -7.81 -2.85 8.92
CA GLY A 32 -7.85 -2.59 7.49
C GLY A 32 -8.92 -1.56 7.17
N LYS A 33 -8.82 -0.93 6.00
CA LYS A 33 -9.84 0.02 5.54
C LYS A 33 -11.21 -0.63 5.65
N THR A 34 -12.13 0.10 6.25
CA THR A 34 -13.54 -0.27 6.30
C THR A 34 -14.09 -0.37 4.87
N ARG A 35 -15.16 -1.13 4.69
CA ARG A 35 -15.82 -1.23 3.37
C ARG A 35 -16.21 0.14 2.81
N THR A 36 -16.66 1.04 3.68
CA THR A 36 -17.03 2.41 3.30
C THR A 36 -15.83 3.19 2.76
N GLU A 37 -14.68 3.08 3.41
CA GLU A 37 -13.44 3.73 2.95
C GLU A 37 -12.99 3.16 1.61
N VAL A 38 -12.98 1.83 1.45
CA VAL A 38 -12.62 1.18 0.18
C VAL A 38 -13.55 1.62 -0.95
N ILE A 39 -14.85 1.70 -0.70
CA ILE A 39 -15.83 2.17 -1.68
C ILE A 39 -15.51 3.61 -2.08
N ASN A 40 -15.25 4.51 -1.12
CA ASN A 40 -14.93 5.90 -1.41
C ASN A 40 -13.65 6.05 -2.25
N GLU A 41 -12.63 5.24 -1.96
CA GLU A 41 -11.40 5.21 -2.76
C GLU A 41 -11.64 4.70 -4.17
N LEU A 42 -12.48 3.68 -4.35
CA LEU A 42 -12.82 3.18 -5.67
C LEU A 42 -13.63 4.19 -6.48
N LYS A 43 -14.53 4.96 -5.84
CA LYS A 43 -15.22 6.07 -6.51
C LYS A 43 -14.23 7.09 -7.04
N GLN A 44 -13.28 7.51 -6.20
CA GLN A 44 -12.23 8.44 -6.59
C GLN A 44 -11.35 7.87 -7.71
N ALA A 45 -10.93 6.61 -7.59
CA ALA A 45 -10.11 5.94 -8.60
C ALA A 45 -10.81 5.81 -9.96
N GLN A 46 -12.12 5.60 -9.96
CA GLN A 46 -12.92 5.54 -11.18
C GLN A 46 -13.06 6.92 -11.82
N HIS A 47 -13.30 7.96 -11.00
CA HIS A 47 -13.31 9.35 -11.43
C HIS A 47 -11.96 9.78 -12.05
N ASP A 48 -10.86 9.36 -11.44
CA ASP A 48 -9.51 9.63 -11.93
C ASP A 48 -9.12 8.79 -13.17
N GLY A 49 -9.93 7.79 -13.54
CA GLY A 49 -9.69 6.92 -14.69
C GLY A 49 -8.62 5.84 -14.47
N VAL A 50 -8.14 5.67 -13.23
CA VAL A 50 -7.06 4.72 -12.92
C VAL A 50 -7.55 3.28 -12.73
N VAL A 51 -8.86 3.07 -12.63
CA VAL A 51 -9.47 1.73 -12.59
C VAL A 51 -9.31 1.07 -13.96
N PRO A 52 -8.64 -0.09 -14.05
CA PRO A 52 -8.49 -0.81 -15.31
C PRO A 52 -9.85 -1.29 -15.83
N THR A 53 -10.13 -1.02 -17.11
CA THR A 53 -11.34 -1.50 -17.79
C THR A 53 -11.28 -2.99 -18.12
N SER A 54 -10.07 -3.56 -18.21
CA SER A 54 -9.86 -4.97 -18.49
C SER A 54 -8.68 -5.52 -17.68
N LYS A 55 -8.65 -6.86 -17.53
CA LYS A 55 -7.58 -7.57 -16.80
C LYS A 55 -6.22 -7.53 -17.51
N THR A 56 -6.19 -7.23 -18.82
CA THR A 56 -4.95 -7.22 -19.61
C THR A 56 -4.28 -5.85 -19.66
N GLN A 57 -4.94 -4.81 -19.14
CA GLN A 57 -4.48 -3.43 -19.20
C GLN A 57 -3.78 -2.99 -17.90
N TYR A 58 -3.01 -3.89 -17.28
CA TYR A 58 -2.27 -3.60 -16.06
C TYR A 58 -0.75 -3.77 -16.28
N PRO A 59 0.08 -2.79 -15.84
CA PRO A 59 -0.30 -1.50 -15.26
C PRO A 59 -0.90 -0.54 -16.33
N PRO A 60 -1.85 0.33 -15.96
CA PRO A 60 -2.46 1.24 -16.94
C PRO A 60 -1.45 2.29 -17.41
N THR A 61 -1.41 2.53 -18.73
CA THR A 61 -0.62 3.64 -19.30
C THR A 61 -1.35 4.96 -19.10
N ALA A 62 -0.63 6.09 -19.17
CA ALA A 62 -1.23 7.42 -19.04
C ALA A 62 -2.35 7.68 -20.07
N GLU A 63 -2.20 7.15 -21.29
CA GLU A 63 -3.22 7.23 -22.34
C GLU A 63 -4.49 6.46 -22.00
N ILE A 64 -4.36 5.30 -21.36
CA ILE A 64 -5.51 4.51 -20.89
C ILE A 64 -6.21 5.25 -19.76
N VAL A 65 -5.45 5.82 -18.81
CA VAL A 65 -6.03 6.61 -17.70
C VAL A 65 -6.80 7.83 -18.24
N ALA A 66 -6.21 8.59 -19.17
CA ALA A 66 -6.84 9.76 -19.77
C ALA A 66 -8.14 9.40 -20.50
N ARG A 67 -8.12 8.33 -21.29
CA ARG A 67 -9.30 7.81 -21.99
C ARG A 67 -10.38 7.36 -21.03
N ASN A 68 -10.02 6.63 -19.97
CA ASN A 68 -10.98 6.15 -18.98
C ASN A 68 -11.64 7.33 -18.25
N LYS A 69 -10.86 8.36 -17.91
CA LYS A 69 -11.36 9.58 -17.30
C LYS A 69 -12.33 10.32 -18.22
N GLU A 70 -12.00 10.42 -19.51
CA GLU A 70 -12.89 11.02 -20.52
C GLU A 70 -14.20 10.23 -20.66
N LEU A 71 -14.10 8.90 -20.84
CA LEU A 71 -15.26 8.00 -20.93
C LEU A 71 -16.14 8.07 -19.70
N HIS A 72 -15.54 8.17 -18.52
CA HIS A 72 -16.26 8.36 -17.27
C HIS A 72 -16.98 9.72 -17.24
N GLY A 73 -16.29 10.81 -17.60
CA GLY A 73 -16.90 12.14 -17.68
C GLY A 73 -18.08 12.23 -18.64
N VAL A 74 -18.02 11.58 -19.82
CA VAL A 74 -19.15 11.58 -20.77
C VAL A 74 -20.31 10.71 -20.32
N SER A 75 -20.04 9.57 -19.67
CA SER A 75 -21.09 8.62 -19.29
C SER A 75 -21.77 8.94 -17.97
N VAL A 76 -21.03 9.50 -17.01
CA VAL A 76 -21.52 9.77 -15.64
C VAL A 76 -21.87 11.25 -15.45
N HIS A 77 -21.10 12.15 -16.07
CA HIS A 77 -21.20 13.60 -15.86
C HIS A 77 -21.65 14.37 -17.12
N ALA A 78 -22.27 13.69 -18.08
CA ALA A 78 -22.79 14.27 -19.33
C ALA A 78 -21.79 15.15 -20.11
N GLY A 79 -20.49 14.88 -19.99
CA GLY A 79 -19.43 15.63 -20.69
C GLY A 79 -19.12 16.99 -20.06
N GLU A 80 -19.42 17.19 -18.77
CA GLU A 80 -18.94 18.36 -18.03
C GLU A 80 -17.41 18.53 -18.18
N LYS A 81 -16.94 19.78 -18.27
CA LYS A 81 -15.52 20.09 -18.52
C LYS A 81 -14.62 19.77 -17.32
N THR A 82 -15.15 19.89 -16.11
CA THR A 82 -14.43 19.67 -14.85
C THR A 82 -15.33 19.00 -13.83
N PRO A 83 -15.77 17.76 -14.09
CA PRO A 83 -16.64 17.04 -13.17
C PRO A 83 -15.89 16.79 -11.87
N ARG A 84 -16.56 17.04 -10.73
CA ARG A 84 -16.02 16.72 -9.41
C ARG A 84 -16.43 15.30 -9.02
N ALA A 85 -15.62 14.63 -8.21
CA ALA A 85 -16.02 13.37 -7.61
C ALA A 85 -17.24 13.61 -6.69
N ASP A 86 -18.38 13.01 -7.01
CA ASP A 86 -19.66 13.27 -6.33
C ASP A 86 -20.58 12.03 -6.26
N ASN A 87 -21.88 12.24 -6.06
CA ASN A 87 -22.86 11.16 -5.92
C ASN A 87 -23.11 10.39 -7.22
N HIS A 88 -22.81 10.97 -8.39
CA HIS A 88 -22.92 10.29 -9.68
C HIS A 88 -21.91 9.15 -9.83
N ASP A 89 -20.79 9.22 -9.10
CA ASP A 89 -19.73 8.19 -9.09
C ASP A 89 -20.06 7.00 -8.17
N SER A 90 -21.27 6.95 -7.62
CA SER A 90 -21.65 5.92 -6.66
C SER A 90 -21.71 4.53 -7.31
N LEU A 91 -20.84 3.63 -6.84
CA LEU A 91 -20.83 2.21 -7.22
C LEU A 91 -22.07 1.42 -6.76
N ALA A 92 -22.91 2.00 -5.90
CA ALA A 92 -24.09 1.33 -5.34
C ALA A 92 -25.21 1.10 -6.39
N THR A 93 -25.15 1.78 -7.53
CA THR A 93 -26.19 1.75 -8.57
C THR A 93 -25.89 0.74 -9.70
N ARG A 94 -24.78 -0.01 -9.63
CA ARG A 94 -24.34 -0.97 -10.67
C ARG A 94 -24.60 -2.43 -10.31
#